data_AF-X1CD25-F1
#
_entry.id   AF-X1CD25-F1
#
_cell.length_a   1.000
_cell.length_b   1.000
_cell.length_c   1.000
_cell.angle_alpha   90.00
_cell.angle_beta   90.00
_cell.angle_gamma   90.00
#
_symmetry.space_group_name_H-M   'P 1'
#
loop_
_entity.id
_entity.type
_entity.pdbx_description
1 polymer ?
#
loop_
_entity_poly.entity_id
_entity_poly.type
_entity_poly.pdbx_seq_one_letter_code
_entity_poly.pdbx_strand_id
1 'polypeptide(L)'
;MITNYDVNWIKVSVDEMKNRRAVCKIEQVCSGTQELDDGDKLMVSDVDVIFLDNPFTVFTGSYDLGVTSRGYPYYFDINAGVFFLYVSPKIRSLMG
;
A
#
# COMPACT_ATOMS: atom_id res chain seq x y z
N MET A 1 -22.50 -6.26 1.73
CA MET A 1 -21.25 -6.34 2.52
C MET A 1 -20.64 -7.69 2.25
N ILE A 2 -19.51 -7.76 1.53
CA ILE A 2 -18.80 -9.02 1.30
C ILE A 2 -17.73 -9.12 2.39
N THR A 3 -17.95 -10.02 3.34
CA THR A 3 -17.18 -10.24 4.58
C THR A 3 -16.39 -11.55 4.49
N ASN A 4 -15.48 -11.68 3.53
CA ASN A 4 -14.69 -12.93 3.37
C ASN A 4 -13.17 -12.77 3.46
N TYR A 5 -12.67 -11.56 3.73
CA TYR A 5 -11.28 -11.33 4.08
C TYR A 5 -11.29 -10.28 5.20
N ASP A 6 -10.56 -10.49 6.28
CA ASP A 6 -10.35 -9.50 7.36
C ASP A 6 -9.54 -8.30 6.82
N VAL A 7 -10.14 -7.55 5.89
CA VAL A 7 -9.53 -6.45 5.16
C VAL A 7 -10.42 -5.23 5.36
N ASN A 8 -9.87 -4.22 6.02
CA ASN A 8 -10.49 -2.91 6.10
C ASN A 8 -10.14 -2.11 4.84
N TRP A 9 -11.16 -1.59 4.15
CA TRP A 9 -10.99 -0.81 2.92
C TRP A 9 -11.15 0.68 3.21
N ILE A 10 -10.05 1.42 3.05
CA ILE A 10 -10.06 2.88 3.11
C ILE A 10 -10.40 3.43 1.72
N LYS A 11 -11.57 4.05 1.57
CA LYS A 11 -12.02 4.63 0.30
C LYS A 11 -11.75 6.13 0.29
N VAL A 12 -11.04 6.61 -0.73
CA VAL A 12 -10.83 8.03 -1.00
C VAL A 12 -11.81 8.50 -2.07
N SER A 13 -12.41 9.68 -1.91
CA SER A 13 -13.36 10.20 -2.89
C SER A 13 -12.66 10.63 -4.19
N VAL A 14 -13.42 10.64 -5.30
CA VAL A 14 -12.90 11.08 -6.61
C VAL A 14 -12.46 12.55 -6.56
N ASP A 15 -13.17 13.38 -5.81
CA ASP A 15 -12.88 14.80 -5.68
C ASP A 15 -11.58 15.05 -4.92
N GLU A 16 -11.33 14.32 -3.83
CA GLU A 16 -10.05 14.38 -3.11
C GLU A 16 -8.88 13.95 -4.00
N MET A 17 -9.07 12.91 -4.81
CA MET A 17 -8.04 12.41 -5.72
C MET A 17 -7.74 13.35 -6.91
N LYS A 18 -8.60 14.32 -7.20
CA LYS A 18 -8.49 15.17 -8.39
C LYS A 18 -7.16 15.93 -8.39
N ASN A 19 -6.30 15.64 -9.37
CA ASN A 19 -4.93 16.16 -9.50
C ASN A 19 -3.98 15.84 -8.33
N ARG A 20 -4.38 14.97 -7.41
CA ARG A 20 -3.63 14.64 -6.19
C ARG A 20 -3.52 13.14 -5.92
N ARG A 21 -3.87 12.27 -6.88
CA ARG A 21 -3.89 10.80 -6.72
C ARG A 21 -2.71 10.25 -5.92
N ALA A 22 -1.48 10.56 -6.32
CA ALA A 22 -0.28 10.10 -5.63
C ALA A 22 -0.16 10.67 -4.21
N VAL A 23 -0.43 11.97 -4.03
CA VAL A 23 -0.38 12.64 -2.74
C VAL A 23 -1.42 12.05 -1.78
N CYS A 24 -2.67 11.90 -2.22
CA CYS A 24 -3.72 11.28 -1.42
C CYS A 24 -3.37 9.85 -1.02
N LYS A 25 -2.77 9.07 -1.94
CA LYS A 25 -2.28 7.72 -1.61
C LYS A 25 -1.29 7.74 -0.45
N ILE A 26 -0.31 8.65 -0.48
CA ILE A 26 0.67 8.80 0.60
C ILE A 26 0.00 9.26 1.90
N GLU A 27 -0.86 10.28 1.86
CA GLU A 27 -1.57 10.79 3.05
C GLU A 27 -2.39 9.70 3.74
N GLN A 28 -3.08 8.85 2.97
CA GLN A 28 -3.83 7.71 3.53
C GLN A 28 -2.91 6.65 4.15
N VAL A 29 -1.76 6.41 3.53
CA VAL A 29 -0.76 5.49 4.09
C VAL A 29 -0.20 6.05 5.40
N CYS A 30 0.15 7.33 5.43
CA CYS A 30 0.60 8.00 6.65
C CYS A 30 -0.44 7.83 7.77
N SER A 31 -1.70 8.21 7.51
CA SER A 31 -2.79 8.05 8.48
C SER A 31 -2.96 6.60 8.94
N GLY A 32 -3.00 5.66 8.00
CA GLY A 32 -3.15 4.23 8.33
C GLY A 32 -2.00 3.70 9.18
N THR A 33 -0.75 4.10 8.92
CA THR A 33 0.40 3.65 9.73
C THR A 33 0.41 4.18 11.16
N GLN A 34 -0.29 5.30 11.44
CA GLN A 34 -0.44 5.84 12.79
C GLN A 34 -1.55 5.15 13.59
N GLU A 35 -2.53 4.55 12.90
CA GLU A 35 -3.66 3.84 13.52
C GLU A 35 -3.41 2.34 13.75
N LEU A 36 -2.40 1.78 13.07
CA LEU A 36 -2.01 0.37 13.15
C LEU A 36 -0.92 0.14 14.21
N ASP A 37 -0.85 -1.07 14.74
CA ASP A 37 0.14 -1.48 15.74
C ASP A 37 1.48 -1.85 15.09
N ASP A 38 2.57 -1.80 15.87
CA ASP A 38 3.87 -2.29 15.39
C ASP A 38 3.81 -3.78 15.05
N GLY A 39 4.27 -4.13 13.85
CA GLY A 39 4.21 -5.48 13.28
C GLY A 39 3.03 -5.71 12.34
N ASP A 40 2.06 -4.79 12.28
CA ASP A 40 0.96 -4.89 11.33
C ASP A 40 1.42 -4.83 9.87
N LYS A 41 0.67 -5.49 9.02
CA LYS A 41 0.95 -5.64 7.58
C LYS A 41 0.04 -4.73 6.80
N LEU A 42 0.62 -3.78 6.07
CA LEU A 42 -0.12 -2.89 5.19
C LEU A 42 0.24 -3.16 3.74
N MET A 43 -0.78 -3.39 2.92
CA MET A 43 -0.68 -3.48 1.47
C MET A 43 -1.41 -2.29 0.86
N VAL A 44 -0.77 -1.64 -0.10
CA VAL A 44 -1.34 -0.49 -0.80
C VAL A 44 -1.39 -0.84 -2.28
N SER A 45 -2.57 -0.71 -2.88
CA SER A 45 -2.82 -1.05 -4.28
C SER A 45 -3.60 0.07 -4.98
N ASP A 46 -3.29 0.30 -6.25
CA ASP A 46 -4.18 1.05 -7.12
C ASP A 46 -5.50 0.25 -7.31
N VAL A 47 -6.59 0.98 -7.56
CA VAL A 47 -7.94 0.42 -7.64
C VAL A 47 -8.18 -0.43 -8.89
N ASP A 48 -7.35 -0.27 -9.92
CA ASP A 48 -7.40 -0.98 -11.19
C ASP A 48 -6.51 -2.25 -11.22
N VAL A 49 -5.88 -2.59 -10.10
CA VAL A 49 -5.08 -3.80 -9.96
C VAL A 49 -5.98 -5.00 -9.67
N ILE A 50 -5.74 -6.08 -10.41
CA ILE A 50 -6.37 -7.38 -10.19
C ILE A 50 -5.30 -8.36 -9.72
N PHE A 51 -5.50 -8.94 -8.53
CA PHE A 51 -4.62 -9.99 -8.01
C PHE A 51 -5.04 -11.35 -8.58
N LEU A 52 -4.10 -12.03 -9.26
CA LEU A 52 -4.32 -13.34 -9.86
C LEU A 52 -4.05 -14.51 -8.90
N ASP A 53 -3.44 -14.22 -7.75
CA ASP A 53 -3.11 -15.16 -6.67
C ASP A 53 -3.19 -14.44 -5.32
N ASN A 54 -2.97 -15.14 -4.21
CA ASN A 54 -2.99 -14.59 -2.86
C ASN A 54 -1.86 -13.54 -2.68
N PRO A 55 -2.21 -12.24 -2.60
CA PRO A 55 -1.21 -11.18 -2.55
C PRO A 55 -0.53 -11.09 -1.18
N PHE A 56 -1.10 -11.71 -0.14
CA PHE A 56 -0.57 -11.65 1.23
C PHE A 56 0.66 -12.55 1.45
N THR A 57 0.99 -13.40 0.48
CA THR A 57 2.20 -14.24 0.50
C THR A 57 3.48 -13.41 0.53
N VAL A 58 3.45 -12.16 0.08
CA VAL A 58 4.60 -11.25 0.12
C VAL A 58 5.11 -11.02 1.55
N PHE A 59 4.22 -11.07 2.54
CA PHE A 59 4.55 -10.86 3.96
C PHE A 59 5.17 -12.09 4.65
N THR A 60 5.81 -12.99 3.90
CA THR A 60 6.69 -14.03 4.45
C THR A 60 8.17 -13.60 4.46
N GLY A 61 8.50 -12.48 3.81
CA GLY A 61 9.87 -11.94 3.76
C GLY A 61 10.22 -11.00 4.93
N SER A 62 11.51 -10.69 5.07
CA SER A 62 12.04 -9.71 6.02
C SER A 62 12.45 -8.42 5.29
N TYR A 63 11.61 -7.40 5.39
CA TYR A 63 11.81 -6.08 4.81
C TYR A 63 10.95 -5.06 5.57
N ASP A 64 11.30 -3.77 5.53
CA ASP A 64 10.43 -2.71 6.08
C ASP A 64 9.43 -2.20 5.02
N LEU A 65 9.91 -2.07 3.77
CA LEU A 65 9.16 -1.60 2.61
C LEU A 65 9.48 -2.50 1.40
N GLY A 66 8.44 -3.09 0.81
CA GLY A 66 8.50 -3.84 -0.44
C GLY A 66 7.87 -3.04 -1.57
N VAL A 67 8.57 -2.95 -2.70
CA VAL A 67 8.09 -2.27 -3.92
C VAL A 67 7.99 -3.27 -5.07
N THR A 68 7.12 -2.99 -6.04
CA THR A 68 7.02 -3.79 -7.25
C THR A 68 7.76 -3.13 -8.41
N SER A 69 8.16 -3.94 -9.40
CA SER A 69 8.72 -3.49 -10.66
C SER A 69 7.85 -3.96 -11.82
N ARG A 70 8.20 -3.55 -13.04
CA ARG A 70 7.50 -3.97 -14.26
C ARG A 70 8.25 -5.14 -14.90
N GLY A 71 7.50 -6.11 -15.44
CA GLY A 71 8.06 -7.20 -16.25
C GLY A 71 8.47 -6.79 -17.68
N TYR A 72 8.47 -5.49 -17.98
CA TYR A 72 8.82 -4.92 -19.28
C TYR A 72 9.65 -3.64 -19.08
N PRO A 73 10.50 -3.26 -20.07
CA PRO A 73 11.29 -2.03 -19.97
C PRO A 73 10.42 -0.79 -19.84
N TYR A 74 10.70 0.02 -18.82
CA TYR A 74 10.02 1.28 -18.57
C TYR A 74 11.01 2.32 -18.07
N TYR A 75 10.66 3.60 -18.16
CA TYR A 75 11.56 4.69 -17.75
C TYR A 75 11.89 4.65 -16.24
N PHE A 76 11.00 4.08 -15.43
CA PHE A 76 11.18 3.89 -14.01
C PHE A 76 11.11 2.40 -13.64
N ASP A 77 12.14 1.92 -12.95
CA ASP A 77 12.24 0.54 -12.48
C ASP A 77 11.17 0.20 -11.44
N ILE A 78 10.82 1.18 -10.60
CA ILE A 78 9.83 1.02 -9.53
C ILE A 78 8.42 1.35 -10.05
N ASN A 79 7.46 0.53 -9.62
CA ASN A 79 6.03 0.76 -9.76
C ASN A 79 5.42 0.88 -8.37
N ALA A 80 4.93 2.08 -8.02
CA ALA A 80 4.25 2.33 -6.75
C ALA A 80 2.74 2.01 -6.81
N GLY A 81 2.27 1.36 -7.88
CA GLY A 81 0.90 0.92 -8.02
C GLY A 81 0.55 -0.15 -6.98
N VAL A 82 1.50 -1.05 -6.67
CA VAL A 82 1.44 -1.94 -5.51
C VAL A 82 2.72 -1.84 -4.69
N PHE A 83 2.58 -1.68 -3.38
CA PHE A 83 3.68 -1.78 -2.43
C PHE A 83 3.19 -2.27 -1.06
N PHE A 84 4.14 -2.67 -0.23
CA PHE A 84 3.89 -3.37 1.03
C PHE A 84 4.78 -2.81 2.12
N LEU A 85 4.30 -2.76 3.35
CA LEU A 85 5.14 -2.39 4.49
C LEU A 85 4.76 -3.16 5.75
N TYR A 86 5.72 -3.29 6.64
CA TYR A 86 5.48 -3.65 8.03
C TYR A 86 5.48 -2.38 8.86
N VAL A 87 4.42 -2.18 9.64
CA VAL A 87 4.31 -1.03 10.53
C VAL A 87 5.39 -1.14 11.59
N SER A 88 6.22 -0.11 11.70
CA SER A 88 7.32 -0.03 12.65
C SER A 88 7.62 1.42 12.98
N PRO A 89 8.35 1.71 14.08
CA PRO A 89 8.76 3.08 14.41
C PRO A 89 9.56 3.74 13.27
N LYS A 90 10.34 2.94 12.53
CA LYS A 90 11.13 3.41 11.38
C LYS A 90 10.23 3.82 10.21
N ILE A 91 9.20 3.04 9.90
CA ILE A 91 8.23 3.40 8.86
C ILE A 91 7.41 4.62 9.27
N ARG A 92 6.95 4.72 10.52
CA ARG A 92 6.22 5.92 11.00
C ARG A 92 7.09 7.18 10.88
N SER A 93 8.36 7.10 11.30
CA SER A 93 9.30 8.23 11.15
C SER A 93 9.56 8.62 9.69
N LEU A 94 9.47 7.70 8.73
CA LEU A 94 9.59 8.00 7.31
C LEU A 94 8.34 8.69 6.76
N MET A 95 7.17 8.38 7.33
CA MET A 95 5.87 8.84 6.87
C MET A 95 5.41 10.16 7.51
N GLY A 96 6.07 10.62 8.58
CA GLY A 96 5.78 11.89 9.25
C GLY A 96 5.43 11.71 10.72
#